data_AF-A0A1E7FK14-F1
#
_entry.id   AF-A0A1E7FK14-F1
#
_cell.length_a   1.000
_cell.length_b   1.000
_cell.length_c   1.000
_cell.angle_alpha   90.00
_cell.angle_beta   90.00
_cell.angle_gamma   90.00
#
_symmetry.space_group_name_H-M   'P 1'
#
loop_
_entity.id
_entity.type
_entity.pdbx_description
1 polymer ?
#
loop_
_entity_poly.entity_id
_entity_poly.type
_entity_poly.pdbx_seq_one_letter_code
_entity_poly.pdbx_strand_id
1 'polypeptide(L)'
;MSELDQLISNNHKTNRIIRKNERKIKKRNCVLLTTSILLLGSVFGVLVFFKNASNPNNVRSASIIGRAIHAKSMVNIDPDTDVYSVDNTAKQIIIPNETTFAELAEIMLLPWYEASLIAIEDDKGWDGTNTDGIITPSQVKEIRHVLLMTRDMLDVFGPVFPDTTSYGRTTRKKKSTSGKDKSLWRDLRKQYRDGYQLLGNLKDLDGLTYSNKLLNQRTNDVLVWKNTFLQFQKKNRIRRFLYTRDIQRGGGIDPYGCYPHKSSHLFWAETTKIPCGNDIGTVALQSLAKVQLIHSIDYLTIITNYTTVMPKSHELNFHNLRKELRIFLDEYNLFGTILMLGHINDKWTAYQIYIQDNSHKSKQKPLAIQTDKLWKKFLLWQDDKNLKNCITNILNRME
;
A
#
# COMPACT_ATOMS: atom_id res chain seq x y z
N MET A 1 49.85 -68.01 49.08
CA MET A 1 49.75 -66.99 48.02
C MET A 1 51.16 -66.66 47.59
N SER A 2 51.46 -66.82 46.30
CA SER A 2 52.80 -66.64 45.74
C SER A 2 53.14 -65.14 45.67
N GLU A 3 54.39 -64.74 45.90
CA GLU A 3 54.87 -63.35 45.67
C GLU A 3 54.54 -62.86 44.24
N LEU A 4 54.43 -63.80 43.29
CA LEU A 4 54.03 -63.54 41.92
C LEU A 4 52.60 -62.97 41.81
N ASP A 5 51.67 -63.45 42.65
CA ASP A 5 50.28 -62.97 42.66
C ASP A 5 50.17 -61.55 43.23
N GLN A 6 51.02 -61.19 44.20
CA GLN A 6 51.10 -59.82 44.73
C GLN A 6 51.71 -58.85 43.72
N LEU A 7 52.74 -59.27 42.98
CA LEU A 7 53.33 -58.48 41.90
C LEU A 7 52.32 -58.22 40.77
N ILE A 8 51.58 -59.25 40.34
CA ILE A 8 50.54 -59.13 39.31
C ILE A 8 49.41 -58.20 39.79
N SER A 9 48.95 -58.34 41.04
CA SER A 9 47.91 -57.48 41.63
C SER A 9 48.33 -56.01 41.75
N ASN A 10 49.58 -55.75 42.17
CA ASN A 10 50.13 -54.40 42.24
C ASN A 10 50.28 -53.78 40.85
N ASN A 11 50.72 -54.55 39.85
CA ASN A 11 50.82 -54.07 38.47
C ASN A 11 49.45 -53.73 37.87
N HIS A 12 48.40 -54.51 38.19
CA HIS A 12 47.03 -54.19 37.81
C HIS A 12 46.48 -52.93 38.49
N LYS A 13 46.81 -52.68 39.77
CA LYS A 13 46.44 -51.43 40.47
C LYS A 13 47.13 -50.21 39.85
N THR A 14 48.42 -50.31 39.57
CA THR A 14 49.19 -49.23 38.92
C THR A 14 48.65 -48.93 37.52
N ASN A 15 48.38 -49.96 36.72
CA ASN A 15 47.77 -49.81 35.39
C ASN A 15 46.35 -49.20 35.45
N ARG A 16 45.56 -49.51 36.50
CA ARG A 16 44.26 -48.86 36.72
C ARG A 16 44.40 -47.37 37.05
N ILE A 17 45.39 -46.99 37.86
CA ILE A 17 45.65 -45.59 38.22
C ILE A 17 46.10 -44.80 37.00
N ILE A 18 47.02 -45.35 36.19
CA ILE A 18 47.50 -44.73 34.95
C ILE A 18 46.33 -44.50 33.99
N ARG A 19 45.53 -45.53 33.70
CA ARG A 19 44.35 -45.40 32.82
C ARG A 19 43.32 -44.39 33.35
N LYS A 20 43.14 -44.29 34.68
CA LYS A 20 42.23 -43.30 35.29
C LYS A 20 42.76 -41.88 35.13
N ASN A 21 44.07 -41.67 35.25
CA ASN A 21 44.73 -40.38 35.04
C ASN A 21 44.71 -39.97 33.56
N GLU A 22 44.97 -40.88 32.63
CA GLU A 22 44.85 -40.63 31.19
C GLU A 22 43.43 -40.22 30.79
N ARG A 23 42.40 -40.90 31.33
CA ARG A 23 41.00 -40.53 31.11
C ARG A 23 40.68 -39.14 31.66
N LYS A 24 41.22 -38.78 32.84
CA LYS A 24 41.06 -37.43 33.42
C LYS A 24 41.74 -36.36 32.55
N ILE A 25 42.96 -36.62 32.07
CA ILE A 25 43.69 -35.71 31.19
C ILE A 25 42.95 -35.53 29.87
N LYS A 26 42.49 -36.62 29.24
CA LYS A 26 41.71 -36.57 28.00
C LYS A 26 40.40 -35.80 28.19
N LYS A 27 39.71 -35.99 29.33
CA LYS A 27 38.49 -35.22 29.65
C LYS A 27 38.79 -33.73 29.86
N ARG A 28 39.86 -33.37 30.59
CA ARG A 28 40.28 -31.96 30.77
C ARG A 28 40.66 -31.32 29.44
N ASN A 29 41.40 -32.01 28.59
CA ASN A 29 41.80 -31.49 27.27
C ASN A 29 40.58 -31.32 26.35
N CYS A 30 39.62 -32.24 26.40
CA CYS A 30 38.37 -32.12 25.65
C CYS A 30 37.55 -30.91 26.12
N VAL A 31 37.41 -30.71 27.44
CA VAL A 31 36.71 -29.53 28.00
C VAL A 31 37.43 -28.24 27.63
N LEU A 32 38.76 -28.19 27.72
CA LEU A 32 39.54 -27.00 27.34
C LEU A 32 39.37 -26.68 25.86
N LEU A 33 39.41 -27.68 24.99
CA LEU A 33 39.19 -27.50 23.56
C LEU A 33 37.78 -26.96 23.26
N THR A 34 36.74 -27.52 23.87
CA THR A 34 35.37 -27.05 23.65
C THR A 34 35.16 -25.65 24.19
N THR A 35 35.71 -25.30 25.37
CA THR A 35 35.65 -23.94 25.90
C THR A 35 36.39 -22.95 25.00
N SER A 36 37.57 -23.31 24.48
CA SER A 36 38.33 -22.44 23.57
C SER A 36 37.61 -22.21 22.24
N ILE A 37 36.96 -23.24 21.68
CA ILE A 37 36.15 -23.09 20.45
C ILE A 37 34.95 -22.18 20.69
N LEU A 38 34.25 -22.32 21.82
CA LEU A 38 33.13 -21.45 22.17
C LEU A 38 33.58 -19.99 22.35
N LEU A 39 34.72 -19.78 23.02
CA LEU A 39 35.29 -18.44 23.20
C LEU A 39 35.68 -17.82 21.86
N LEU A 40 36.38 -18.55 20.99
CA LEU A 40 36.73 -18.08 19.64
C LEU A 40 35.49 -17.81 18.79
N GLY A 41 34.47 -18.66 18.87
CA GLY A 41 33.17 -18.45 18.21
C GLY A 41 32.46 -17.19 18.70
N SER A 42 32.49 -16.92 20.02
CA SER A 42 31.91 -15.70 20.59
C SER A 42 32.64 -14.43 20.14
N VAL A 43 33.98 -14.43 20.16
CA VAL A 43 34.79 -13.29 19.70
C VAL A 43 34.60 -13.05 18.21
N PHE A 44 34.57 -14.10 17.39
CA PHE A 44 34.28 -13.99 15.96
C PHE A 44 32.86 -13.46 15.70
N GLY A 45 31.86 -13.95 16.43
CA GLY A 45 30.49 -13.45 16.36
C GLY A 45 30.40 -11.95 16.70
N VAL A 46 31.10 -11.52 17.76
CA VAL A 46 31.18 -10.11 18.16
C VAL A 46 31.89 -9.25 17.11
N LEU A 47 33.00 -9.72 16.52
CA LEU A 47 33.71 -9.02 15.46
C LEU A 47 32.88 -8.91 14.17
N VAL A 48 32.16 -9.97 13.80
CA VAL A 48 31.23 -9.94 12.65
C VAL A 48 30.07 -9.00 12.94
N PHE A 49 29.54 -8.98 14.17
CA PHE A 49 28.52 -8.04 14.59
C PHE A 49 29.02 -6.59 14.48
N PHE A 50 30.20 -6.25 15.02
CA PHE A 50 30.77 -4.91 14.93
C PHE A 50 31.13 -4.51 13.49
N LYS A 51 31.67 -5.43 12.69
CA LYS A 51 31.94 -5.18 11.26
C LYS A 51 30.66 -4.96 10.46
N ASN A 52 29.57 -5.67 10.79
CA ASN A 52 28.28 -5.46 10.16
C ASN A 52 27.58 -4.21 10.69
N ALA A 53 27.69 -3.88 11.97
CA ALA A 53 27.11 -2.68 12.57
C ALA A 53 27.85 -1.40 12.14
N SER A 54 29.16 -1.48 11.87
CA SER A 54 29.96 -0.35 11.39
C SER A 54 29.83 -0.10 9.87
N ASN A 55 29.23 -1.02 9.11
CA ASN A 55 29.00 -0.80 7.69
C ASN A 55 27.85 0.19 7.51
N PRO A 56 28.08 1.39 6.95
CA PRO A 56 27.04 2.42 6.82
C PRO A 56 25.84 1.96 5.95
N ASN A 57 26.06 0.99 5.05
CA ASN A 57 24.96 0.40 4.28
C ASN A 57 24.04 -0.49 5.14
N ASN A 58 24.58 -1.15 6.16
CA ASN A 58 23.81 -1.98 7.09
C ASN A 58 23.05 -1.11 8.09
N VAL A 59 23.66 -0.03 8.62
CA VAL A 59 22.97 0.95 9.48
C VAL A 59 21.78 1.58 8.75
N ARG A 60 21.96 1.93 7.47
CA ARG A 60 20.87 2.47 6.65
C ARG A 60 19.80 1.43 6.30
N SER A 61 20.19 0.19 6.06
CA SER A 61 19.22 -0.88 5.82
C SER A 61 18.41 -1.15 7.09
N ALA A 62 19.06 -1.13 8.26
CA ALA A 62 18.41 -1.24 9.56
C ALA A 62 17.46 -0.06 9.84
N SER A 63 17.83 1.18 9.46
CA SER A 63 16.93 2.34 9.62
C SER A 63 15.70 2.25 8.73
N ILE A 64 15.86 1.80 7.47
CA ILE A 64 14.72 1.55 6.56
C ILE A 64 13.80 0.46 7.14
N ILE A 65 14.36 -0.64 7.61
CA ILE A 65 13.60 -1.74 8.21
C ILE A 65 12.87 -1.26 9.48
N GLY A 66 13.55 -0.50 10.35
CA GLY A 66 12.96 0.04 11.56
C GLY A 66 11.77 0.97 11.27
N ARG A 67 11.90 1.83 10.25
CA ARG A 67 10.78 2.68 9.78
C ARG A 67 9.63 1.86 9.20
N ALA A 68 9.93 0.81 8.42
CA ALA A 68 8.90 -0.06 7.85
C ALA A 68 8.16 -0.83 8.94
N ILE A 69 8.87 -1.33 9.96
CA ILE A 69 8.26 -1.94 11.15
C ILE A 69 7.38 -0.93 11.88
N HIS A 70 7.87 0.31 12.03
CA HIS A 70 7.10 1.38 12.66
C HIS A 70 5.81 1.70 11.89
N ALA A 71 5.88 1.86 10.57
CA ALA A 71 4.71 2.08 9.73
C ALA A 71 3.74 0.88 9.75
N LYS A 72 4.26 -0.36 9.66
CA LYS A 72 3.48 -1.59 9.78
C LYS A 72 2.75 -1.67 11.13
N SER A 73 3.35 -1.19 12.22
CA SER A 73 2.70 -1.17 13.54
C SER A 73 1.53 -0.19 13.68
N MET A 74 1.29 0.67 12.68
CA MET A 74 0.11 1.54 12.62
C MET A 74 -1.06 0.90 11.86
N VAL A 75 -0.83 -0.26 11.23
CA VAL A 75 -1.86 -0.96 10.48
C VAL A 75 -2.64 -1.84 11.43
N ASN A 76 -3.93 -1.59 11.52
CA ASN A 76 -4.90 -2.40 12.26
C ASN A 76 -5.76 -3.17 11.27
N ILE A 77 -5.97 -4.45 11.55
CA ILE A 77 -6.88 -5.31 10.79
C ILE A 77 -7.93 -5.76 11.79
N ASP A 78 -9.17 -5.35 11.56
CA ASP A 78 -10.29 -5.80 12.38
C ASP A 78 -10.46 -7.32 12.21
N PRO A 79 -10.41 -8.12 13.29
CA PRO A 79 -10.37 -9.57 13.19
C PRO A 79 -11.68 -10.19 12.69
N ASP A 80 -12.79 -9.48 12.83
CA ASP A 80 -14.14 -9.96 12.53
C ASP A 80 -14.56 -9.59 11.11
N THR A 81 -14.13 -8.42 10.64
CA THR A 81 -14.52 -7.85 9.35
C THR A 81 -13.40 -7.87 8.30
N ASP A 82 -12.17 -8.19 8.70
CA ASP A 82 -10.94 -8.07 7.92
C ASP A 82 -10.76 -6.64 7.34
N VAL A 83 -11.38 -5.63 7.96
CA VAL A 83 -11.26 -4.23 7.54
C VAL A 83 -9.90 -3.70 7.96
N TYR A 84 -9.16 -3.19 6.98
CA TYR A 84 -7.88 -2.53 7.18
C TYR A 84 -8.08 -1.07 7.55
N SER A 85 -7.42 -0.63 8.61
CA SER A 85 -7.35 0.76 9.01
C SER A 85 -5.92 1.14 9.36
N VAL A 86 -5.60 2.42 9.21
CA VAL A 86 -4.34 3.00 9.66
C VAL A 86 -4.65 3.90 10.82
N ASP A 87 -4.16 3.53 12.00
CA ASP A 87 -4.37 4.29 13.22
C ASP A 87 -3.16 5.16 13.53
N ASN A 88 -3.28 6.44 13.16
CA ASN A 88 -2.30 7.46 13.50
C ASN A 88 -2.46 7.96 14.95
N THR A 89 -3.55 7.58 15.64
CA THR A 89 -3.93 8.04 16.98
C THR A 89 -3.46 7.12 18.10
N ALA A 90 -3.33 5.81 17.86
CA ALA A 90 -2.84 4.82 18.85
C ALA A 90 -1.47 5.15 19.46
N LYS A 91 -0.70 6.05 18.84
CA LYS A 91 0.60 6.51 19.35
C LYS A 91 0.66 8.01 19.70
N GLN A 92 -0.47 8.72 19.72
CA GLN A 92 -0.50 10.18 19.88
C GLN A 92 0.50 10.86 18.94
N ILE A 93 0.43 10.57 17.63
CA ILE A 93 1.21 11.34 16.67
C ILE A 93 0.56 12.72 16.62
N ILE A 94 1.01 13.61 17.51
CA ILE A 94 0.73 15.03 17.43
C ILE A 94 1.44 15.46 16.15
N ILE A 95 0.67 15.85 15.15
CA ILE A 95 1.18 16.45 13.91
C ILE A 95 1.32 17.94 14.20
N PRO A 96 2.53 18.48 14.43
CA PRO A 96 2.68 19.91 14.70
C PRO A 96 2.21 20.74 13.50
N ASN A 97 1.79 21.98 13.74
CA ASN A 97 1.31 22.87 12.66
C ASN A 97 2.42 23.17 11.63
N GLU A 98 3.67 23.05 12.04
CA GLU A 98 4.87 23.20 11.23
C GLU A 98 5.27 21.93 10.46
N THR A 99 4.50 20.84 10.55
CA THR A 99 4.79 19.60 9.80
C THR A 99 4.82 19.89 8.32
N THR A 100 5.94 19.57 7.69
CA THR A 100 6.14 19.79 6.26
C THR A 100 5.37 18.78 5.41
N PHE A 101 5.12 19.10 4.15
CA PHE A 101 4.41 18.21 3.23
C PHE A 101 5.14 16.86 3.03
N ALA A 102 6.47 16.88 3.02
CA ALA A 102 7.30 15.68 3.00
C ALA A 102 7.14 14.84 4.28
N GLU A 103 7.12 15.45 5.46
CA GLU A 103 6.89 14.73 6.71
C GLU A 103 5.49 14.12 6.77
N LEU A 104 4.46 14.81 6.26
CA LEU A 104 3.12 14.24 6.12
C LEU A 104 3.12 13.03 5.17
N ALA A 105 3.88 13.06 4.08
CA ALA A 105 4.04 11.89 3.23
C ALA A 105 4.62 10.69 4.00
N GLU A 106 5.60 10.92 4.89
CA GLU A 106 6.17 9.85 5.73
C GLU A 106 5.12 9.28 6.70
N ILE A 107 4.30 10.14 7.29
CA ILE A 107 3.29 9.77 8.30
C ILE A 107 2.10 9.06 7.65
N MET A 108 1.61 9.55 6.50
CA MET A 108 0.34 9.10 5.93
C MET A 108 0.50 8.02 4.86
N LEU A 109 1.47 8.15 3.94
CA LEU A 109 1.60 7.20 2.82
C LEU A 109 2.23 5.87 3.26
N LEU A 110 3.26 5.90 4.12
CA LEU A 110 4.02 4.69 4.45
C LEU A 110 3.20 3.62 5.18
N PRO A 111 2.33 3.95 6.15
CA PRO A 111 1.45 2.95 6.77
C PRO A 111 0.47 2.33 5.77
N TRP A 112 -0.16 3.12 4.90
CA TRP A 112 -1.04 2.60 3.85
C TRP A 112 -0.29 1.73 2.84
N TYR A 113 0.96 2.08 2.52
CA TYR A 113 1.82 1.21 1.72
C TYR A 113 2.06 -0.14 2.41
N GLU A 114 2.39 -0.18 3.70
CA GLU A 114 2.54 -1.46 4.41
C GLU A 114 1.22 -2.22 4.55
N ALA A 115 0.10 -1.52 4.80
CA ALA A 115 -1.24 -2.13 4.80
C ALA A 115 -1.53 -2.84 3.47
N SER A 116 -1.17 -2.22 2.35
CA SER A 116 -1.39 -2.81 1.03
C SER A 116 -0.53 -4.04 0.77
N LEU A 117 0.70 -4.06 1.31
CA LEU A 117 1.54 -5.25 1.20
C LEU A 117 0.99 -6.38 2.04
N ILE A 118 0.52 -6.11 3.26
CA ILE A 118 -0.14 -7.10 4.10
C ILE A 118 -1.40 -7.63 3.40
N ALA A 119 -2.23 -6.75 2.84
CA ALA A 119 -3.44 -7.14 2.10
C ALA A 119 -3.14 -7.98 0.85
N ILE A 120 -1.99 -7.79 0.20
CA ILE A 120 -1.60 -8.60 -0.96
C ILE A 120 -0.93 -9.91 -0.54
N GLU A 121 -0.07 -9.89 0.48
CA GLU A 121 0.77 -11.04 0.87
C GLU A 121 0.04 -11.98 1.83
N ASP A 122 -0.65 -11.43 2.82
CA ASP A 122 -1.08 -12.13 4.04
C ASP A 122 -2.62 -12.20 4.21
N ASP A 123 -3.41 -11.58 3.32
CA ASP A 123 -4.87 -11.60 3.42
C ASP A 123 -5.43 -13.02 3.25
N LYS A 124 -6.30 -13.43 4.18
CA LYS A 124 -6.91 -14.78 4.22
C LYS A 124 -7.70 -15.09 2.95
N GLY A 125 -8.17 -14.07 2.22
CA GLY A 125 -8.81 -14.21 0.91
C GLY A 125 -7.92 -14.89 -0.14
N TRP A 126 -6.60 -14.93 0.07
CA TRP A 126 -5.66 -15.65 -0.80
C TRP A 126 -5.44 -17.11 -0.42
N ASP A 127 -5.68 -17.50 0.84
CA ASP A 127 -5.34 -18.83 1.37
C ASP A 127 -6.30 -19.93 0.91
N GLY A 128 -7.45 -19.53 0.33
CA GLY A 128 -8.39 -20.44 -0.31
C GLY A 128 -8.89 -21.59 0.55
N THR A 129 -8.96 -21.37 1.87
CA THR A 129 -9.55 -22.26 2.87
C THR A 129 -11.00 -22.62 2.56
N ASN A 130 -11.65 -21.88 1.66
CA ASN A 130 -12.91 -22.24 1.02
C ASN A 130 -12.64 -22.96 -0.31
N THR A 131 -12.29 -24.24 -0.17
CA THR A 131 -12.34 -25.35 -1.15
C THR A 131 -11.50 -25.36 -2.45
N ASP A 132 -10.88 -24.29 -2.93
CA ASP A 132 -10.08 -24.39 -4.19
C ASP A 132 -8.83 -23.47 -4.31
N GLY A 133 -8.40 -22.76 -3.26
CA GLY A 133 -7.27 -21.82 -3.43
C GLY A 133 -7.65 -20.52 -4.16
N ILE A 134 -8.95 -20.30 -4.43
CA ILE A 134 -9.45 -19.26 -5.33
C ILE A 134 -10.00 -18.08 -4.53
N ILE A 135 -9.43 -16.89 -4.75
CA ILE A 135 -10.00 -15.64 -4.24
C ILE A 135 -11.37 -15.37 -4.88
N THR A 136 -12.37 -15.08 -4.04
CA THR A 136 -13.76 -14.88 -4.46
C THR A 136 -14.12 -13.39 -4.64
N PRO A 137 -15.18 -13.07 -5.42
CA PRO A 137 -15.65 -11.70 -5.60
C PRO A 137 -15.98 -10.94 -4.30
N SER A 138 -16.50 -11.62 -3.27
CA SER A 138 -16.83 -10.97 -2.00
C SER A 138 -15.60 -10.63 -1.16
N GLN A 139 -14.52 -11.42 -1.28
CA GLN A 139 -13.29 -11.26 -0.50
C GLN A 139 -12.39 -10.11 -0.97
N VAL A 140 -12.49 -9.69 -2.24
CA VAL A 140 -11.60 -8.65 -2.78
C VAL A 140 -11.93 -7.23 -2.32
N LYS A 141 -13.04 -7.02 -1.60
CA LYS A 141 -13.53 -5.68 -1.22
C LYS A 141 -12.49 -4.92 -0.40
N GLU A 142 -11.99 -5.53 0.68
CA GLU A 142 -11.08 -4.87 1.61
C GLU A 142 -9.68 -4.71 1.00
N ILE A 143 -9.17 -5.71 0.29
CA ILE A 143 -7.91 -5.62 -0.47
C ILE A 143 -7.96 -4.45 -1.47
N ARG A 144 -9.07 -4.34 -2.22
CA ARG A 144 -9.27 -3.26 -3.20
C ARG A 144 -9.32 -1.89 -2.52
N HIS A 145 -9.96 -1.79 -1.36
CA HIS A 145 -10.04 -0.56 -0.59
C HIS A 145 -8.64 -0.09 -0.16
N VAL A 146 -7.80 -0.98 0.37
CA VAL A 146 -6.42 -0.62 0.76
C VAL A 146 -5.61 -0.15 -0.44
N LEU A 147 -5.70 -0.82 -1.59
CA LEU A 147 -5.00 -0.37 -2.80
C LEU A 147 -5.47 0.99 -3.30
N LEU A 148 -6.76 1.28 -3.14
CA LEU A 148 -7.32 2.58 -3.48
C LEU A 148 -6.71 3.67 -2.58
N MET A 149 -6.70 3.46 -1.27
CA MET A 149 -6.13 4.39 -0.31
C MET A 149 -4.63 4.61 -0.57
N THR A 150 -3.85 3.54 -0.75
CA THR A 150 -2.42 3.66 -1.04
C THR A 150 -2.15 4.40 -2.36
N ARG A 151 -2.95 4.14 -3.40
CA ARG A 151 -2.83 4.85 -4.68
C ARG A 151 -3.17 6.33 -4.54
N ASP A 152 -4.25 6.64 -3.83
CA ASP A 152 -4.70 8.02 -3.62
C ASP A 152 -3.64 8.77 -2.78
N MET A 153 -3.05 8.17 -1.74
CA MET A 153 -1.89 8.72 -1.02
C MET A 153 -0.65 8.92 -1.92
N LEU A 154 -0.37 7.99 -2.84
CA LEU A 154 0.73 8.15 -3.80
C LEU A 154 0.50 9.34 -4.73
N ASP A 155 -0.75 9.61 -5.10
CA ASP A 155 -1.12 10.74 -5.96
C ASP A 155 -1.08 12.07 -5.20
N VAL A 156 -1.59 12.11 -3.97
CA VAL A 156 -1.51 13.28 -3.09
C VAL A 156 -0.04 13.64 -2.84
N PHE A 157 0.78 12.69 -2.41
CA PHE A 157 2.19 12.95 -2.08
C PHE A 157 3.14 12.79 -3.27
N GLY A 158 2.63 12.67 -4.50
CA GLY A 158 3.45 12.61 -5.71
C GLY A 158 4.53 13.70 -5.80
N PRO A 159 4.22 14.98 -5.47
CA PRO A 159 5.17 16.09 -5.59
C PRO A 159 6.48 15.94 -4.82
N VAL A 160 6.56 15.10 -3.79
CA VAL A 160 7.81 14.88 -3.03
C VAL A 160 8.64 13.70 -3.54
N PHE A 161 8.19 13.00 -4.58
CA PHE A 161 8.95 11.89 -5.16
C PHE A 161 9.66 12.30 -6.44
N PRO A 162 10.98 12.14 -6.55
CA PRO A 162 11.68 12.45 -7.78
C PRO A 162 11.24 11.53 -8.92
N ASP A 163 11.16 12.09 -10.12
CA ASP A 163 11.18 11.31 -11.35
C ASP A 163 12.57 10.67 -11.51
N THR A 164 12.73 9.49 -10.93
CA THR A 164 14.01 8.80 -10.98
C THR A 164 14.34 8.44 -12.42
N THR A 165 15.38 9.03 -13.01
CA THR A 165 16.12 8.32 -14.06
C THR A 165 16.85 7.16 -13.40
N SER A 166 16.59 5.94 -13.87
CA SER A 166 17.10 4.67 -13.33
C SER A 166 18.44 4.76 -12.59
N TYR A 167 18.45 4.27 -11.35
CA TYR A 167 19.61 4.00 -10.48
C TYR A 167 20.96 3.90 -11.21
N GLY A 168 21.89 4.82 -10.93
CA GLY A 168 23.33 4.53 -10.91
C GLY A 168 24.04 4.19 -12.23
N ARG A 169 23.80 4.92 -13.32
CA ARG A 169 24.80 5.03 -14.40
C ARG A 169 25.01 6.47 -14.84
N THR A 170 26.00 7.10 -14.21
CA THR A 170 26.80 8.20 -14.77
C THR A 170 27.63 7.71 -15.97
N THR A 171 27.03 6.98 -16.90
CA THR A 171 27.64 6.72 -18.20
C THR A 171 26.96 7.63 -19.20
N ARG A 172 27.71 8.64 -19.64
CA ARG A 172 27.56 9.43 -20.87
C ARG A 172 26.15 9.43 -21.45
N LYS A 173 25.52 10.61 -21.53
CA LYS A 173 24.37 10.95 -22.39
C LYS A 173 24.47 10.26 -23.77
N LYS A 174 24.08 9.00 -23.88
CA LYS A 174 23.71 8.40 -25.15
C LYS A 174 22.29 8.92 -25.36
N LYS A 175 22.13 9.76 -26.39
CA LYS A 175 20.84 10.09 -26.99
C LYS A 175 20.11 8.77 -27.25
N SER A 176 19.33 8.31 -26.27
CA SER A 176 18.43 7.18 -26.41
C SER A 176 17.26 7.69 -27.22
N THR A 177 17.29 7.42 -28.52
CA THR A 177 16.19 7.56 -29.46
C THR A 177 15.07 6.58 -29.09
N SER A 178 14.35 6.90 -28.02
CA SER A 178 12.94 6.56 -27.74
C SER A 178 12.67 6.97 -26.29
N GLY A 179 11.90 8.04 -26.12
CA GLY A 179 11.56 8.66 -24.85
C GLY A 179 10.59 7.83 -24.02
N LYS A 180 11.01 6.64 -23.58
CA LYS A 180 10.31 5.93 -22.51
C LYS A 180 10.72 6.56 -21.19
N ASP A 181 9.81 7.37 -20.69
CA ASP A 181 9.69 7.76 -19.30
C ASP A 181 10.01 6.59 -18.35
N LYS A 182 10.93 6.78 -17.39
CA LYS A 182 11.45 5.73 -16.48
C LYS A 182 11.23 6.03 -15.00
N SER A 183 10.24 6.86 -14.68
CA SER A 183 9.94 7.21 -13.29
C SER A 183 9.43 5.99 -12.51
N LEU A 184 10.18 5.59 -11.48
CA LEU A 184 9.79 4.46 -10.63
C LEU A 184 8.51 4.76 -9.85
N TRP A 185 8.28 6.02 -9.49
CA TRP A 185 7.01 6.48 -8.90
C TRP A 185 5.84 6.24 -9.86
N ARG A 186 5.98 6.61 -11.14
CA ARG A 186 4.92 6.37 -12.14
C ARG A 186 4.66 4.90 -12.37
N ASP A 187 5.70 4.09 -12.42
CA ASP A 187 5.57 2.63 -12.55
C ASP A 187 4.86 2.04 -11.33
N LEU A 188 5.22 2.46 -10.11
CA LEU A 188 4.55 2.04 -8.88
C LEU A 188 3.06 2.41 -8.89
N ARG A 189 2.75 3.67 -9.23
CA ARG A 189 1.38 4.16 -9.35
C ARG A 189 0.58 3.34 -10.37
N LYS A 190 1.18 3.04 -11.53
CA LYS A 190 0.57 2.20 -12.55
C LYS A 190 0.26 0.80 -12.01
N GLN A 191 1.17 0.19 -11.28
CA GLN A 191 0.96 -1.11 -10.66
C GLN A 191 -0.24 -1.13 -9.69
N TYR A 192 -0.40 -0.09 -8.86
CA TYR A 192 -1.58 0.06 -8.00
C TYR A 192 -2.88 0.29 -8.80
N ARG A 193 -2.83 1.11 -9.85
CA ARG A 193 -3.98 1.34 -10.73
C ARG A 193 -4.45 0.05 -11.40
N ASP A 194 -3.53 -0.71 -11.97
CA ASP A 194 -3.83 -1.96 -12.68
C ASP A 194 -4.45 -2.98 -11.70
N GLY A 195 -3.89 -3.11 -10.49
CA GLY A 195 -4.42 -3.96 -9.43
C GLY A 195 -5.81 -3.57 -8.97
N TYR A 196 -6.01 -2.28 -8.68
CA TYR A 196 -7.31 -1.75 -8.29
C TYR A 196 -8.40 -2.03 -9.34
N GLN A 197 -8.05 -1.91 -10.63
CA GLN A 197 -8.97 -2.17 -11.73
C GLN A 197 -9.30 -3.67 -11.85
N LEU A 198 -8.30 -4.56 -11.79
CA LEU A 198 -8.50 -6.01 -11.88
C LEU A 198 -9.31 -6.56 -10.70
N LEU A 199 -9.02 -6.11 -9.48
CA LEU A 199 -9.82 -6.46 -8.30
C LEU A 199 -11.22 -5.88 -8.38
N GLY A 200 -11.38 -4.68 -8.96
CA GLY A 200 -12.70 -4.12 -9.27
C GLY A 200 -13.49 -5.00 -10.23
N ASN A 201 -12.88 -5.42 -11.33
CA ASN A 201 -13.51 -6.35 -12.27
C ASN A 201 -13.91 -7.65 -11.58
N LEU A 202 -13.08 -8.22 -10.71
CA LEU A 202 -13.46 -9.41 -9.95
C LEU A 202 -14.63 -9.12 -8.98
N LYS A 203 -14.56 -8.00 -8.25
CA LYS A 203 -15.62 -7.57 -7.31
C LYS A 203 -16.96 -7.35 -7.99
N ASP A 204 -16.98 -6.91 -9.24
CA ASP A 204 -18.22 -6.67 -9.99
C ASP A 204 -19.04 -7.95 -10.22
N LEU A 205 -18.45 -9.14 -10.02
CA LEU A 205 -19.20 -10.41 -10.03
C LEU A 205 -20.00 -10.65 -8.74
N ASP A 206 -19.69 -9.94 -7.65
CA ASP A 206 -20.34 -10.14 -6.36
C ASP A 206 -21.85 -9.85 -6.43
N GLY A 207 -22.66 -10.78 -5.92
CA GLY A 207 -24.12 -10.71 -6.00
C GLY A 207 -24.72 -10.93 -7.40
N LEU A 208 -23.90 -11.26 -8.42
CA LEU A 208 -24.38 -11.58 -9.77
C LEU A 208 -24.37 -13.08 -10.04
N THR A 209 -25.18 -13.52 -11.01
CA THR A 209 -25.08 -14.86 -11.59
C THR A 209 -24.06 -14.84 -12.73
N TYR A 210 -23.03 -15.69 -12.66
CA TYR A 210 -21.95 -15.76 -13.64
C TYR A 210 -21.52 -17.20 -13.91
N SER A 211 -20.76 -17.43 -14.98
CA SER A 211 -20.22 -18.75 -15.31
C SER A 211 -18.88 -19.01 -14.60
N ASN A 212 -18.58 -20.28 -14.33
CA ASN A 212 -17.27 -20.68 -13.78
C ASN A 212 -16.11 -20.25 -14.67
N LYS A 213 -16.31 -20.23 -15.99
CA LYS A 213 -15.29 -19.74 -16.94
C LYS A 213 -14.96 -18.27 -16.70
N LEU A 214 -15.97 -17.42 -16.51
CA LEU A 214 -15.77 -15.98 -16.27
C LEU A 214 -15.09 -15.74 -14.91
N LEU A 215 -15.51 -16.48 -13.87
CA LEU A 215 -14.87 -16.42 -12.55
C LEU A 215 -13.38 -16.78 -12.65
N ASN A 216 -13.07 -17.96 -13.22
CA ASN A 216 -11.70 -18.45 -13.36
C ASN A 216 -10.81 -17.47 -14.15
N GLN A 217 -11.36 -16.85 -15.21
CA GLN A 217 -10.64 -15.83 -15.97
C GLN A 217 -10.28 -14.61 -15.09
N ARG A 218 -11.27 -14.00 -14.41
CA ARG A 218 -11.04 -12.79 -13.60
C ARG A 218 -10.14 -13.08 -12.39
N THR A 219 -10.29 -14.24 -11.75
CA THR A 219 -9.39 -14.69 -10.68
C THR A 219 -7.96 -14.86 -11.21
N ASN A 220 -7.78 -15.52 -12.36
CA ASN A 220 -6.45 -15.70 -12.95
C ASN A 220 -5.77 -14.36 -13.28
N ASP A 221 -6.51 -13.40 -13.83
CA ASP A 221 -5.97 -12.06 -14.12
C ASP A 221 -5.47 -11.36 -12.85
N VAL A 222 -6.22 -11.46 -11.75
CA VAL A 222 -5.84 -10.93 -10.43
C VAL A 222 -4.58 -11.64 -9.89
N LEU A 223 -4.49 -12.98 -10.00
CA LEU A 223 -3.34 -13.75 -9.53
C LEU A 223 -2.07 -13.44 -10.35
N VAL A 224 -2.19 -13.31 -11.67
CA VAL A 224 -1.09 -12.91 -12.56
C VAL A 224 -0.59 -11.52 -12.18
N TRP A 225 -1.51 -10.58 -11.92
CA TRP A 225 -1.15 -9.25 -11.44
C TRP A 225 -0.46 -9.30 -10.07
N LYS A 226 -1.01 -9.99 -9.07
CA LYS A 226 -0.40 -10.13 -7.73
C LYS A 226 1.05 -10.62 -7.83
N ASN A 227 1.30 -11.66 -8.61
CA ASN A 227 2.64 -12.20 -8.82
C ASN A 227 3.58 -11.18 -9.50
N THR A 228 3.09 -10.50 -10.54
CA THR A 228 3.84 -9.44 -11.25
C THR A 228 4.16 -8.27 -10.33
N PHE A 229 3.19 -7.85 -9.53
CA PHE A 229 3.31 -6.78 -8.54
C PHE A 229 4.38 -7.13 -7.51
N LEU A 230 4.32 -8.29 -6.87
CA LEU A 230 5.30 -8.71 -5.86
C LEU A 230 6.72 -8.86 -6.45
N GLN A 231 6.83 -9.33 -7.69
CA GLN A 231 8.11 -9.34 -8.41
C GLN A 231 8.62 -7.92 -8.68
N PHE A 232 7.74 -7.00 -9.08
CA PHE A 232 8.07 -5.58 -9.26
C PHE A 232 8.55 -4.93 -7.97
N GLN A 233 7.86 -5.19 -6.83
CA GLN A 233 8.25 -4.72 -5.49
C GLN A 233 9.68 -5.13 -5.15
N LYS A 234 9.99 -6.43 -5.33
CA LYS A 234 11.33 -7.01 -5.05
C LYS A 234 12.40 -6.48 -6.00
N LYS A 235 12.14 -6.53 -7.31
CA LYS A 235 13.10 -6.14 -8.36
C LYS A 235 13.51 -4.67 -8.25
N ASN A 236 12.54 -3.79 -8.03
CA ASN A 236 12.80 -2.36 -7.97
C ASN A 236 13.06 -1.85 -6.55
N ARG A 237 13.03 -2.74 -5.55
CA ARG A 237 13.25 -2.42 -4.13
C ARG A 237 12.37 -1.26 -3.69
N ILE A 238 11.08 -1.33 -3.98
CA ILE A 238 10.13 -0.21 -3.75
C ILE A 238 10.13 0.26 -2.29
N ARG A 239 10.16 -0.65 -1.31
CA ARG A 239 10.30 -0.26 0.10
C ARG A 239 11.55 0.60 0.34
N ARG A 240 12.69 0.27 -0.28
CA ARG A 240 13.89 1.13 -0.20
C ARG A 240 13.68 2.47 -0.91
N PHE A 241 12.97 2.48 -2.04
CA PHE A 241 12.63 3.70 -2.77
C PHE A 241 11.75 4.63 -1.94
N LEU A 242 10.72 4.13 -1.26
CA LEU A 242 9.81 4.96 -0.46
C LEU A 242 10.42 5.42 0.88
N TYR A 243 11.24 4.58 1.53
CA TYR A 243 11.74 4.83 2.88
C TYR A 243 13.14 5.46 2.96
N THR A 244 13.82 5.66 1.83
CA THR A 244 15.12 6.35 1.84
C THR A 244 14.92 7.86 2.01
N ARG A 245 15.78 8.51 2.80
CA ARG A 245 15.85 9.99 2.87
C ARG A 245 16.94 10.59 1.98
N ASP A 246 17.81 9.74 1.43
CA ASP A 246 18.90 10.16 0.56
C ASP A 246 18.44 10.12 -0.91
N ILE A 247 18.03 11.30 -1.38
CA ILE A 247 17.51 11.62 -2.72
C ILE A 247 18.57 11.41 -3.80
N GLN A 248 19.86 11.61 -3.48
CA GLN A 248 20.97 11.50 -4.45
C GLN A 248 21.09 10.10 -5.04
N ARG A 249 20.52 9.09 -4.39
CA ARG A 249 20.51 7.70 -4.86
C ARG A 249 19.23 7.32 -5.60
N GLY A 250 18.46 8.29 -6.08
CA GLY A 250 17.33 8.05 -6.97
C GLY A 250 16.15 7.37 -6.28
N GLY A 251 15.79 7.88 -5.11
CA GLY A 251 14.57 7.51 -4.40
C GLY A 251 14.38 8.34 -3.15
N GLY A 252 13.21 8.23 -2.54
CA GLY A 252 12.90 8.85 -1.26
C GLY A 252 11.90 9.97 -1.35
N ILE A 253 11.35 10.29 -0.19
CA ILE A 253 10.58 11.52 0.04
C ILE A 253 11.59 12.67 0.11
N ASP A 254 11.56 13.56 -0.87
CA ASP A 254 12.42 14.71 -0.99
C ASP A 254 11.88 15.86 -0.13
N PRO A 255 12.57 16.29 0.94
CA PRO A 255 12.12 17.38 1.79
C PRO A 255 12.01 18.72 1.07
N TYR A 256 12.55 18.87 -0.13
CA TYR A 256 12.47 20.11 -0.92
C TYR A 256 11.91 19.86 -2.33
N GLY A 257 11.45 18.64 -2.61
CA GLY A 257 11.00 18.24 -3.93
C GLY A 257 9.64 18.84 -4.27
N CYS A 258 9.50 19.35 -5.50
CA CYS A 258 8.23 19.77 -6.08
C CYS A 258 8.16 19.25 -7.52
N TYR A 259 7.91 17.95 -7.64
CA TYR A 259 7.96 17.22 -8.91
C TYR A 259 6.60 17.23 -9.60
N PRO A 260 6.48 17.82 -10.81
CA PRO A 260 5.23 17.85 -11.56
C PRO A 260 4.99 16.50 -12.21
N HIS A 261 4.37 15.60 -11.47
CA HIS A 261 3.90 14.34 -12.01
C HIS A 261 2.58 14.54 -12.75
N LYS A 262 2.37 13.75 -13.82
CA LYS A 262 1.02 13.46 -14.30
C LYS A 262 0.29 12.62 -13.25
N SER A 263 -0.17 13.25 -12.18
CA SER A 263 -1.02 12.68 -11.13
C SER A 263 -2.44 12.46 -11.66
N SER A 264 -3.37 12.02 -10.82
CA SER A 264 -4.79 11.97 -11.21
C SER A 264 -5.28 13.39 -11.45
N HIS A 265 -6.24 13.57 -12.37
CA HIS A 265 -6.97 14.84 -12.50
C HIS A 265 -7.64 15.26 -11.18
N LEU A 266 -7.93 14.27 -10.33
CA LEU A 266 -8.55 14.44 -9.01
C LEU A 266 -7.64 15.11 -7.96
N PHE A 267 -6.35 15.33 -8.26
CA PHE A 267 -5.42 15.94 -7.31
C PHE A 267 -4.70 17.13 -7.94
N TRP A 268 -3.51 16.92 -8.50
CA TRP A 268 -2.63 18.02 -8.92
C TRP A 268 -2.62 18.29 -10.42
N ALA A 269 -3.27 17.47 -11.26
CA ALA A 269 -3.03 17.50 -12.71
C ALA A 269 -3.43 18.83 -13.38
N GLU A 270 -4.37 19.57 -12.80
CA GLU A 270 -4.88 20.84 -13.32
C GLU A 270 -4.41 22.05 -12.50
N THR A 271 -3.65 21.81 -11.42
CA THR A 271 -3.13 22.87 -10.57
C THR A 271 -1.90 23.52 -11.19
N THR A 272 -1.87 24.86 -11.22
CA THR A 272 -0.70 25.62 -11.68
C THR A 272 0.44 25.63 -10.66
N LYS A 273 0.13 25.35 -9.39
CA LYS A 273 1.08 25.29 -8.28
C LYS A 273 0.90 23.96 -7.53
N ILE A 274 1.96 23.17 -7.49
CA ILE A 274 2.07 21.97 -6.67
C ILE A 274 2.85 22.27 -5.39
N PRO A 275 2.60 21.55 -4.28
CA PRO A 275 3.36 21.73 -3.06
C PRO A 275 4.79 21.23 -3.22
N CYS A 276 5.72 21.92 -2.57
CA CYS A 276 7.07 21.47 -2.33
C CYS A 276 7.15 20.69 -1.02
N GLY A 277 8.15 19.81 -0.88
CA GLY A 277 8.32 18.99 0.32
C GLY A 277 8.44 19.79 1.62
N ASN A 278 8.98 21.00 1.57
CA ASN A 278 9.21 21.88 2.72
C ASN A 278 8.06 22.86 2.97
N ASP A 279 7.02 22.84 2.13
CA ASP A 279 5.81 23.62 2.39
C ASP A 279 5.11 23.09 3.64
N ILE A 280 4.38 23.97 4.33
CA ILE A 280 3.53 23.56 5.47
C ILE A 280 2.46 22.61 4.94
N GLY A 281 2.49 21.36 5.43
CA GLY A 281 1.72 20.27 4.86
C GLY A 281 0.20 20.47 4.99
N THR A 282 -0.26 21.04 6.10
CA THR A 282 -1.68 21.36 6.32
C THR A 282 -2.21 22.37 5.30
N VAL A 283 -1.43 23.41 5.00
CA VAL A 283 -1.78 24.44 3.99
C VAL A 283 -1.83 23.82 2.58
N ALA A 284 -0.87 22.93 2.26
CA ALA A 284 -0.85 22.21 0.99
C ALA A 284 -2.10 21.32 0.81
N LEU A 285 -2.46 20.54 1.84
CA LEU A 285 -3.66 19.69 1.81
C LEU A 285 -4.97 20.49 1.80
N GLN A 286 -5.05 21.62 2.52
CA GLN A 286 -6.20 22.52 2.44
C GLN A 286 -6.37 23.09 1.02
N SER A 287 -5.27 23.42 0.35
CA SER A 287 -5.30 23.90 -1.04
C SER A 287 -5.83 22.82 -1.99
N LEU A 288 -5.46 21.55 -1.78
CA LEU A 288 -5.97 20.41 -2.53
C LEU A 288 -7.48 20.23 -2.31
N ALA A 289 -7.93 20.21 -1.05
CA ALA A 289 -9.33 20.09 -0.70
C ALA A 289 -10.18 21.22 -1.32
N LYS A 290 -9.65 22.45 -1.33
CA LYS A 290 -10.29 23.60 -2.00
C LYS A 290 -10.52 23.33 -3.49
N VAL A 291 -9.53 22.81 -4.20
CA VAL A 291 -9.66 22.46 -5.63
C VAL A 291 -10.75 21.41 -5.86
N GLN A 292 -10.77 20.34 -5.05
CA GLN A 292 -11.78 19.28 -5.15
C GLN A 292 -13.20 19.79 -4.88
N LEU A 293 -13.36 20.70 -3.91
CA LEU A 293 -14.65 21.32 -3.62
C LEU A 293 -15.12 22.26 -4.73
N ILE A 294 -14.21 23.00 -5.36
CA ILE A 294 -14.52 23.83 -6.54
C ILE A 294 -15.00 22.93 -7.68
N HIS A 295 -14.25 21.88 -8.02
CA HIS A 295 -14.65 20.92 -9.05
C HIS A 295 -16.00 20.26 -8.73
N SER A 296 -16.25 19.96 -7.45
CA SER A 296 -17.54 19.43 -7.01
C SER A 296 -18.69 20.39 -7.27
N ILE A 297 -18.51 21.70 -7.03
CA ILE A 297 -19.51 22.72 -7.38
C ILE A 297 -19.73 22.78 -8.90
N ASP A 298 -18.65 22.72 -9.68
CA ASP A 298 -18.73 22.79 -11.14
C ASP A 298 -19.52 21.61 -11.69
N TYR A 299 -19.17 20.38 -11.27
CA TYR A 299 -19.93 19.20 -11.67
C TYR A 299 -21.36 19.22 -11.15
N LEU A 300 -21.61 19.63 -9.90
CA LEU A 300 -22.97 19.75 -9.36
C LEU A 300 -23.82 20.73 -10.19
N THR A 301 -23.24 21.86 -10.59
CA THR A 301 -23.90 22.87 -11.43
C THR A 301 -24.20 22.31 -12.83
N ILE A 302 -23.31 21.49 -13.38
CA ILE A 302 -23.55 20.82 -14.67
C ILE A 302 -24.69 19.81 -14.56
N ILE A 303 -24.68 18.93 -13.55
CA ILE A 303 -25.60 17.79 -13.49
C ILE A 303 -26.99 18.13 -12.96
N THR A 304 -27.16 19.23 -12.23
CA THR A 304 -28.48 19.68 -11.74
C THR A 304 -29.47 19.96 -12.88
N ASN A 305 -28.96 20.20 -14.08
CA ASN A 305 -29.77 20.39 -15.28
C ASN A 305 -30.16 19.07 -15.98
N TYR A 306 -29.70 17.91 -15.49
CA TYR A 306 -29.93 16.62 -16.14
C TYR A 306 -31.25 15.98 -15.71
N THR A 307 -32.08 15.65 -16.70
CA THR A 307 -33.31 14.86 -16.47
C THR A 307 -33.05 13.36 -16.31
N THR A 308 -31.93 12.86 -16.84
CA THR A 308 -31.47 11.45 -16.76
C THR A 308 -29.94 11.37 -16.77
N VAL A 309 -29.39 10.33 -16.11
CA VAL A 309 -27.96 10.02 -16.07
C VAL A 309 -27.55 8.91 -17.06
N MET A 310 -28.50 8.38 -17.85
CA MET A 310 -28.24 7.28 -18.77
C MET A 310 -27.24 7.61 -19.90
N PRO A 311 -27.24 8.82 -20.50
CA PRO A 311 -26.23 9.18 -21.49
C PRO A 311 -24.81 9.09 -20.93
N LYS A 312 -23.86 8.57 -21.72
CA LYS A 312 -22.47 8.35 -21.28
C LYS A 312 -21.76 9.63 -20.84
N SER A 313 -22.03 10.76 -21.50
CA SER A 313 -21.49 12.06 -21.09
C SER A 313 -22.03 12.52 -19.74
N HIS A 314 -23.31 12.23 -19.44
CA HIS A 314 -23.91 12.58 -18.16
C HIS A 314 -23.38 11.71 -17.03
N GLU A 315 -23.24 10.40 -17.29
CA GLU A 315 -22.63 9.49 -16.32
C GLU A 315 -21.19 9.87 -16.00
N LEU A 316 -20.39 10.29 -16.99
CA LEU A 316 -19.02 10.72 -16.75
C LEU A 316 -18.96 11.90 -15.77
N ASN A 317 -19.80 12.91 -15.96
CA ASN A 317 -19.86 14.07 -15.05
C ASN A 317 -20.38 13.68 -13.67
N PHE A 318 -21.37 12.79 -13.60
CA PHE A 318 -21.86 12.23 -12.34
C PHE A 318 -20.79 11.45 -11.58
N HIS A 319 -20.06 10.59 -12.28
CA HIS A 319 -18.97 9.79 -11.73
C HIS A 319 -17.82 10.67 -11.23
N ASN A 320 -17.51 11.74 -11.95
CA ASN A 320 -16.52 12.72 -11.52
C ASN A 320 -16.99 13.48 -10.28
N LEU A 321 -18.24 13.98 -10.22
CA LEU A 321 -18.78 14.57 -8.99
C LEU A 321 -18.65 13.59 -7.81
N ARG A 322 -19.08 12.33 -8.01
CA ARG A 322 -18.98 11.30 -6.97
C ARG A 322 -17.55 11.11 -6.50
N LYS A 323 -16.59 11.09 -7.43
CA LYS A 323 -15.17 10.92 -7.10
C LYS A 323 -14.61 12.12 -6.34
N GLU A 324 -14.88 13.34 -6.80
CA GLU A 324 -14.42 14.56 -6.14
C GLU A 324 -14.99 14.65 -4.73
N LEU A 325 -16.30 14.47 -4.58
CA LEU A 325 -16.93 14.44 -3.27
C LEU A 325 -16.43 13.27 -2.42
N ARG A 326 -16.21 12.06 -2.99
CA ARG A 326 -15.64 10.94 -2.23
C ARG A 326 -14.22 11.24 -1.77
N ILE A 327 -13.36 11.80 -2.61
CA ILE A 327 -11.97 12.11 -2.22
C ILE A 327 -11.97 13.22 -1.19
N PHE A 328 -12.75 14.29 -1.42
CA PHE A 328 -12.98 15.31 -0.41
C PHE A 328 -13.50 14.69 0.88
N LEU A 329 -14.43 13.73 0.82
CA LEU A 329 -14.89 12.97 1.98
C LEU A 329 -13.92 11.93 2.48
N ASP A 330 -12.91 11.47 1.76
CA ASP A 330 -11.90 10.58 2.33
C ASP A 330 -10.92 11.46 3.13
N GLU A 331 -10.60 12.65 2.60
CA GLU A 331 -9.91 13.75 3.28
C GLU A 331 -10.73 14.34 4.45
N TYR A 332 -12.07 14.38 4.30
CA TYR A 332 -13.03 14.93 5.25
C TYR A 332 -13.74 13.85 6.07
N ASN A 333 -13.67 12.54 5.84
CA ASN A 333 -14.17 11.46 6.73
C ASN A 333 -13.11 11.10 7.77
N LEU A 334 -11.86 11.51 7.53
CA LEU A 334 -11.00 11.95 8.62
C LEU A 334 -11.71 13.01 9.52
N PHE A 335 -12.85 13.62 9.10
CA PHE A 335 -13.65 14.69 9.75
C PHE A 335 -15.23 14.74 9.55
N GLY A 336 -15.96 13.67 9.12
CA GLY A 336 -17.44 13.54 9.25
C GLY A 336 -18.41 13.66 8.03
N THR A 337 -18.52 12.60 7.21
CA THR A 337 -19.77 11.89 6.76
C THR A 337 -20.91 12.57 5.98
N ILE A 338 -20.87 12.57 4.63
CA ILE A 338 -22.08 12.66 3.76
C ILE A 338 -21.87 12.04 2.35
N LEU A 339 -22.36 10.85 1.95
CA LEU A 339 -22.69 10.59 0.50
C LEU A 339 -23.45 9.28 0.16
N MET A 340 -24.46 9.35 -0.72
CA MET A 340 -25.32 8.24 -1.22
C MET A 340 -25.00 7.74 -2.67
N LEU A 341 -23.91 8.20 -3.28
CA LEU A 341 -23.70 8.11 -4.74
C LEU A 341 -23.22 6.74 -5.26
N GLY A 342 -22.78 5.83 -4.38
CA GLY A 342 -22.26 4.51 -4.77
C GLY A 342 -23.26 3.66 -5.55
N HIS A 343 -24.50 3.57 -5.05
CA HIS A 343 -25.52 2.66 -5.58
C HIS A 343 -25.97 3.00 -7.02
N ILE A 344 -25.92 4.27 -7.41
CA ILE A 344 -26.31 4.71 -8.76
C ILE A 344 -25.28 4.21 -9.78
N ASN A 345 -23.99 4.40 -9.48
CA ASN A 345 -22.89 3.98 -10.33
C ASN A 345 -22.90 2.46 -10.56
N ASP A 346 -23.11 1.67 -9.51
CA ASP A 346 -23.04 0.21 -9.62
C ASP A 346 -24.16 -0.34 -10.53
N LYS A 347 -25.37 0.22 -10.43
CA LYS A 347 -26.48 -0.14 -11.33
C LYS A 347 -26.25 0.29 -12.77
N TRP A 348 -25.64 1.46 -12.99
CA TRP A 348 -25.29 1.91 -14.32
C TRP A 348 -24.20 1.03 -14.96
N THR A 349 -23.16 0.66 -14.21
CA THR A 349 -22.11 -0.26 -14.68
C THR A 349 -22.71 -1.61 -15.08
N ALA A 350 -23.57 -2.19 -14.25
CA ALA A 350 -24.27 -3.44 -14.57
C ALA A 350 -25.08 -3.32 -15.88
N TYR A 351 -25.79 -2.20 -16.06
CA TYR A 351 -26.52 -1.91 -17.30
C TYR A 351 -25.59 -1.86 -18.54
N GLN A 352 -24.44 -1.17 -18.46
CA GLN A 352 -23.49 -1.09 -19.57
C GLN A 352 -22.92 -2.45 -19.95
N ILE A 353 -22.57 -3.29 -18.96
CA ILE A 353 -22.10 -4.65 -19.21
C ILE A 353 -23.17 -5.47 -19.94
N TYR A 354 -24.45 -5.35 -19.52
CA TYR A 354 -25.54 -6.09 -20.17
C TYR A 354 -25.77 -5.64 -21.62
N ILE A 355 -25.63 -4.34 -21.90
CA ILE A 355 -25.73 -3.81 -23.26
C ILE A 355 -24.54 -4.28 -24.12
N GLN A 356 -23.32 -4.13 -23.60
CA GLN A 356 -22.09 -4.47 -24.32
C GLN A 356 -22.00 -5.97 -24.63
N ASP A 357 -22.35 -6.83 -23.69
CA ASP A 357 -22.33 -8.28 -23.87
C ASP A 357 -23.59 -8.81 -24.56
N ASN A 358 -24.55 -7.93 -24.89
CA ASN A 358 -25.87 -8.28 -25.40
C ASN A 358 -26.59 -9.34 -24.53
N SER A 359 -26.31 -9.31 -23.22
CA SER A 359 -26.80 -10.27 -22.24
C SER A 359 -27.97 -9.69 -21.44
N HIS A 360 -28.77 -10.57 -20.81
CA HIS A 360 -29.83 -10.18 -19.87
C HIS A 360 -30.81 -9.10 -20.40
N LYS A 361 -31.23 -9.19 -21.67
CA LYS A 361 -32.10 -8.19 -22.34
C LYS A 361 -33.33 -7.79 -21.54
N SER A 362 -33.97 -8.75 -20.86
CA SER A 362 -35.13 -8.50 -20.00
C SER A 362 -34.83 -7.63 -18.77
N LYS A 363 -33.57 -7.59 -18.30
CA LYS A 363 -33.13 -6.80 -17.14
C LYS A 363 -32.65 -5.39 -17.50
N GLN A 364 -32.31 -5.13 -18.77
CA GLN A 364 -31.75 -3.84 -19.21
C GLN A 364 -32.72 -2.66 -18.96
N LYS A 365 -33.98 -2.76 -19.42
CA LYS A 365 -34.99 -1.71 -19.23
C LYS A 365 -35.35 -1.48 -17.75
N PRO A 366 -35.59 -2.53 -16.92
CA PRO A 366 -35.77 -2.36 -15.47
C PRO A 366 -34.58 -1.69 -14.78
N LEU A 367 -33.34 -2.03 -15.14
CA LEU A 367 -32.15 -1.41 -14.57
C LEU A 367 -32.09 0.09 -14.88
N ALA A 368 -32.30 0.50 -16.13
CA ALA A 368 -32.34 1.90 -16.51
C ALA A 368 -33.38 2.70 -15.70
N ILE A 369 -34.61 2.16 -15.57
CA ILE A 369 -35.68 2.78 -14.77
C ILE A 369 -35.27 2.91 -13.29
N GLN A 370 -34.64 1.88 -12.72
CA GLN A 370 -34.17 1.92 -11.33
C GLN A 370 -33.05 2.95 -11.14
N THR A 371 -32.11 3.04 -12.08
CA THR A 371 -31.03 4.03 -12.06
C THR A 371 -31.60 5.45 -12.09
N ASP A 372 -32.54 5.74 -12.99
CA ASP A 372 -33.20 7.05 -13.06
C ASP A 372 -34.03 7.36 -11.80
N LYS A 373 -34.66 6.35 -11.18
CA LYS A 373 -35.36 6.54 -9.90
C LYS A 373 -34.40 6.94 -8.78
N LEU A 374 -33.23 6.33 -8.71
CA LEU A 374 -32.20 6.70 -7.73
C LEU A 374 -31.61 8.09 -8.04
N TRP A 375 -31.43 8.42 -9.32
CA TRP A 375 -31.00 9.75 -9.74
C TRP A 375 -31.95 10.85 -9.26
N LYS A 376 -33.27 10.68 -9.47
CA LYS A 376 -34.28 11.63 -8.97
C LYS A 376 -34.23 11.77 -7.45
N LYS A 377 -34.01 10.68 -6.71
CA LYS A 377 -33.83 10.74 -5.25
C LYS A 377 -32.60 11.54 -4.84
N PHE A 378 -31.49 11.39 -5.57
CA PHE A 378 -30.29 12.18 -5.32
C PHE A 378 -30.56 13.68 -5.55
N LEU A 379 -31.24 14.05 -6.64
CA LEU A 379 -31.58 15.46 -6.91
C LEU A 379 -32.43 16.07 -5.79
N LEU A 380 -33.45 15.36 -5.31
CA LEU A 380 -34.26 15.81 -4.17
C LEU A 380 -33.43 15.92 -2.88
N TRP A 381 -32.54 14.95 -2.63
CA TRP A 381 -31.70 14.95 -1.45
C TRP A 381 -30.69 16.10 -1.44
N GLN A 382 -30.05 16.42 -2.58
CA GLN A 382 -29.08 17.50 -2.63
C GLN A 382 -29.73 18.87 -2.43
N ASP A 383 -30.98 19.04 -2.90
CA ASP A 383 -31.80 20.22 -2.63
C ASP A 383 -32.16 20.31 -1.13
N ASP A 384 -32.68 19.22 -0.54
CA ASP A 384 -33.02 19.14 0.90
C ASP A 384 -31.82 19.48 1.80
N LYS A 385 -30.63 18.97 1.46
CA LYS A 385 -29.39 19.23 2.20
C LYS A 385 -28.72 20.53 1.84
N ASN A 386 -29.25 21.27 0.88
CA ASN A 386 -28.65 22.48 0.34
C ASN A 386 -27.15 22.27 0.04
N LEU A 387 -26.84 21.17 -0.65
CA LEU A 387 -25.48 20.65 -0.78
C LEU A 387 -24.52 21.70 -1.35
N LYS A 388 -24.97 22.46 -2.34
CA LYS A 388 -24.19 23.55 -2.94
C LYS A 388 -23.79 24.59 -1.88
N ASN A 389 -24.73 25.08 -1.07
CA ASN A 389 -24.42 26.05 -0.02
C ASN A 389 -23.55 25.44 1.08
N CYS A 390 -23.72 24.16 1.41
CA CYS A 390 -22.83 23.46 2.34
C CYS A 390 -21.38 23.48 1.85
N ILE A 391 -21.14 23.11 0.59
CA ILE A 391 -19.81 23.13 -0.02
C ILE A 391 -19.26 24.56 -0.06
N THR A 392 -20.04 25.54 -0.48
CA THR A 392 -19.64 26.96 -0.48
C THR A 392 -19.29 27.46 0.92
N ASN A 393 -20.04 27.08 1.94
CA ASN A 393 -19.74 27.47 3.32
C ASN A 393 -18.42 26.87 3.83
N ILE A 394 -18.11 25.62 3.47
CA ILE A 394 -16.82 25.00 3.81
C ILE A 394 -15.68 25.74 3.09
N LEU A 395 -15.84 26.02 1.79
CA LEU A 395 -14.87 26.79 1.01
C LEU A 395 -14.58 28.15 1.67
N ASN A 396 -15.61 28.89 2.06
CA ASN A 396 -15.46 30.20 2.72
C ASN A 396 -14.76 30.11 4.09
N ARG A 397 -14.81 28.97 4.78
CA ARG A 397 -14.10 28.75 6.07
C ARG A 397 -12.64 28.36 5.88
N MET A 398 -12.25 27.97 4.67
CA MET A 398 -10.86 27.64 4.30
C MET A 398 -10.09 28.87 3.78
N GLU A 399 -10.78 30.00 3.56
CA GLU A 399 -10.19 31.31 3.27
C GLU A 399 -9.87 32.06 4.56
#